data_AF-A0A9W6Y9N7-F1
#
_entry.id   AF-A0A9W6Y9N7-F1
#
_cell.length_a   1.000
_cell.length_b   1.000
_cell.length_c   1.000
_cell.angle_alpha   90.00
_cell.angle_beta   90.00
_cell.angle_gamma   90.00
#
_symmetry.space_group_name_H-M   'P 1'
#
loop_
_entity.id
_entity.type
_entity.pdbx_description
1 polymer ?
#
loop_
_entity_poly.entity_id
_entity_poly.type
_entity_poly.pdbx_seq_one_letter_code
_entity_poly.pdbx_strand_id
1 'polypeptide(L)'
;MHADNAGVPTGGVARHFRDIYNGVLITAGGFDRDDAMKTVADGVADLVAFGRDFISNPDLVERLRMNAALTPYDQKTFYVQPGMTLEAGYTDYPFVGEEDKGVRSDGFVWES
;
A
#
# COMPACT_ATOMS: atom_id res chain seq x y z
N MET A 1 -1.95 8.34 7.47
CA MET A 1 -3.19 9.03 7.95
C MET A 1 -4.13 7.98 8.54
N HIS A 2 -4.21 7.88 9.87
CA HIS A 2 -5.22 7.04 10.51
C HIS A 2 -6.58 7.75 10.42
N ALA A 3 -7.66 7.00 10.20
CA ALA A 3 -8.98 7.60 10.07
C ALA A 3 -9.40 8.27 11.40
N ASP A 4 -9.58 9.59 11.40
CA ASP A 4 -10.06 10.34 12.57
C ASP A 4 -11.59 10.38 12.60
N ASN A 5 -12.22 9.21 12.63
CA ASN A 5 -13.68 9.07 12.75
C ASN A 5 -14.08 8.70 14.19
N ALA A 6 -15.31 9.05 14.59
CA ALA A 6 -15.83 8.98 15.96
C ALA A 6 -15.77 7.61 16.67
N GLY A 7 -15.40 6.53 15.98
CA GLY A 7 -15.24 5.18 16.53
C GLY A 7 -13.80 4.68 16.63
N VAL A 8 -12.80 5.47 16.22
CA VAL A 8 -11.39 5.07 16.30
C VAL A 8 -10.86 5.33 17.72
N PRO A 9 -10.32 4.32 18.42
CA PRO A 9 -9.76 4.51 19.75
C PRO A 9 -8.66 5.58 19.78
N THR A 10 -8.57 6.32 20.88
CA THR A 10 -7.48 7.26 21.12
C THR A 10 -6.13 6.54 21.00
N GLY A 11 -5.26 7.03 20.12
CA GLY A 11 -3.95 6.40 19.83
C GLY A 11 -3.98 5.28 18.79
N GLY A 12 -5.14 5.05 18.13
CA GLY A 12 -5.30 4.13 17.01
C GLY A 12 -5.73 2.71 17.39
N VAL A 13 -6.29 1.99 16.41
CA VAL A 13 -6.84 0.64 16.59
C VAL A 13 -5.78 -0.36 17.08
N ALA A 14 -4.58 -0.35 16.50
CA ALA A 14 -3.53 -1.29 16.85
C ALA A 14 -3.11 -1.17 18.33
N ARG A 15 -2.90 0.07 18.80
CA ARG A 15 -2.54 0.36 20.19
C ARG A 15 -3.61 -0.14 21.15
N HIS A 16 -4.88 0.09 20.82
CA HIS A 16 -6.00 -0.37 21.65
C HIS A 16 -6.00 -1.89 21.85
N PHE A 17 -5.74 -2.66 20.80
CA PHE A 17 -5.73 -4.12 20.89
C PHE A 17 -4.43 -4.70 21.46
N ARG A 18 -3.29 -3.99 21.35
CA ARG A 18 -1.99 -4.46 21.83
C ARG A 18 -1.97 -4.72 23.34
N ASP A 19 -2.71 -3.92 24.12
CA ASP A 19 -2.83 -4.09 25.58
C ASP A 19 -3.65 -5.32 25.97
N ILE A 20 -4.46 -5.86 25.05
CA ILE A 20 -5.39 -6.98 25.28
C ILE A 20 -4.83 -8.28 24.68
N TYR A 21 -4.24 -8.20 23.50
CA TYR A 21 -3.78 -9.32 22.72
C TYR A 21 -2.25 -9.41 22.73
N ASN A 22 -1.73 -10.52 23.27
CA ASN A 22 -0.30 -10.74 23.44
C ASN A 22 0.38 -11.54 22.31
N GLY A 23 -0.37 -11.96 21.29
CA GLY A 23 0.19 -12.66 20.13
C GLY A 23 0.77 -11.71 19.08
N VAL A 24 0.97 -12.24 17.86
CA VAL A 24 1.47 -11.47 16.72
C VAL A 24 0.36 -10.59 16.15
N LEU A 25 0.55 -9.27 16.19
CA LEU A 25 -0.39 -8.28 15.70
C LEU A 25 0.11 -7.65 14.40
N ILE A 26 -0.71 -7.73 13.35
CA ILE A 26 -0.47 -7.07 12.07
C ILE A 26 -1.42 -5.88 11.94
N THR A 27 -0.89 -4.71 11.59
CA THR A 27 -1.70 -3.51 11.32
C THR A 27 -1.59 -3.06 9.86
N ALA A 28 -2.63 -2.43 9.34
CA ALA A 28 -2.68 -1.89 7.99
C ALA A 28 -3.52 -0.61 7.98
N GLY A 29 -3.21 0.34 7.10
CA GLY A 29 -4.04 1.54 6.93
C GLY A 29 -3.27 2.81 6.60
N GLY A 30 -2.72 2.89 5.39
CA GLY A 30 -2.11 4.12 4.87
C GLY A 30 -0.84 4.53 5.62
N PHE A 31 -0.02 3.55 5.97
CA PHE A 31 1.34 3.74 6.47
C PHE A 31 2.26 4.15 5.32
N ASP A 32 3.15 5.09 5.58
CA ASP A 32 4.40 5.22 4.82
C ASP A 32 5.52 4.43 5.52
N ARG A 33 6.74 4.51 4.95
CA ARG A 33 7.91 3.81 5.48
C ARG A 33 8.22 4.18 6.92
N ASP A 34 8.23 5.48 7.23
CA ASP A 34 8.73 5.98 8.51
C ASP A 34 7.70 5.73 9.61
N ASP A 35 6.41 5.92 9.32
CA ASP A 35 5.31 5.57 10.21
C ASP A 35 5.27 4.06 10.51
N ALA A 36 5.53 3.21 9.51
CA ALA A 36 5.57 1.77 9.68
C ALA A 36 6.74 1.35 10.58
N MET A 37 7.95 1.88 10.33
CA MET A 37 9.13 1.60 11.15
C MET A 37 8.91 2.04 12.60
N LYS A 38 8.32 3.23 12.79
CA LYS A 38 8.00 3.75 14.13
C LYS A 38 6.98 2.86 14.85
N THR A 39 5.94 2.41 14.15
CA THR A 39 4.88 1.56 14.72
C THR A 39 5.42 0.25 15.28
N VAL A 40 6.34 -0.38 14.55
CA VAL A 40 7.02 -1.61 14.99
C VAL A 40 8.00 -1.32 16.13
N ALA A 41 8.81 -0.26 16.01
CA ALA A 41 9.78 0.11 17.05
C ALA A 41 9.12 0.48 18.39
N ASP A 42 7.95 1.10 18.35
CA ASP A 42 7.16 1.45 19.54
C ASP A 42 6.41 0.25 20.14
N GLY A 43 6.45 -0.93 19.51
CA GLY A 43 5.71 -2.13 19.94
C GLY A 43 4.20 -2.02 19.78
N VAL A 44 3.70 -1.08 18.95
CA VAL A 44 2.26 -0.90 18.71
C VAL A 44 1.68 -2.06 17.88
N ALA A 45 2.49 -2.61 16.98
CA ALA A 45 2.20 -3.84 16.23
C ALA A 45 3.52 -4.55 15.91
N ASP A 46 3.47 -5.85 15.64
CA ASP A 46 4.65 -6.64 15.29
C ASP A 46 4.99 -6.53 13.79
N LEU A 47 3.96 -6.29 12.96
CA LEU A 47 4.06 -6.22 11.51
C LEU A 47 3.15 -5.13 10.96
N VAL A 48 3.56 -4.53 9.84
CA VAL A 48 2.75 -3.57 9.06
C VAL A 48 2.51 -4.12 7.67
N ALA A 49 1.26 -4.17 7.25
CA ALA A 49 0.85 -4.59 5.92
C ALA A 49 0.63 -3.38 5.00
N PHE A 50 1.18 -3.48 3.79
CA PHE A 50 1.03 -2.51 2.72
C PHE A 50 0.17 -3.11 1.60
N GLY A 51 -0.85 -2.38 1.17
CA GLY A 51 -1.78 -2.81 0.13
C GLY A 51 -1.55 -2.09 -1.19
N ARG A 52 -2.02 -0.84 -1.29
CA ARG A 52 -2.00 -0.05 -2.52
C ARG A 52 -0.59 0.12 -3.10
N ASP A 53 0.39 0.39 -2.25
CA ASP A 53 1.78 0.54 -2.72
C ASP A 53 2.35 -0.79 -3.23
N PHE A 54 1.90 -1.94 -2.69
CA PHE A 54 2.35 -3.25 -3.17
C PHE A 54 1.76 -3.57 -4.55
N ILE A 55 0.58 -3.02 -4.90
CA ILE A 55 -0.01 -3.18 -6.25
C ILE A 55 0.92 -2.58 -7.31
N SER A 56 1.45 -1.38 -7.07
CA SER A 56 2.27 -0.65 -8.05
C SER A 56 3.77 -0.85 -7.93
N ASN A 57 4.22 -1.55 -6.88
CA ASN A 57 5.63 -1.80 -6.59
C ASN A 57 5.81 -3.30 -6.30
N PRO A 58 6.06 -4.14 -7.32
CA PRO A 58 6.25 -5.58 -7.12
C PRO A 58 7.45 -5.90 -6.21
N ASP A 59 8.37 -4.95 -6.08
CA ASP A 59 9.58 -4.97 -5.26
C ASP A 59 9.49 -4.04 -4.03
N LEU A 60 8.28 -3.75 -3.53
CA LEU A 60 8.07 -2.80 -2.44
C LEU A 60 9.00 -3.02 -1.23
N VAL A 61 9.26 -4.28 -0.86
CA VAL A 61 10.15 -4.62 0.27
C VAL A 61 11.56 -4.05 0.08
N GLU A 62 12.13 -4.20 -1.13
CA GLU A 62 13.46 -3.67 -1.44
C GLU A 62 13.46 -2.14 -1.50
N ARG A 63 12.38 -1.54 -2.03
CA ARG A 63 12.23 -0.09 -2.05
C ARG A 63 12.17 0.49 -0.63
N LEU A 64 11.38 -0.11 0.26
CA LEU A 64 11.33 0.30 1.67
C LEU A 64 12.69 0.11 2.36
N ARG A 65 13.39 -0.99 2.10
CA ARG A 65 14.72 -1.27 2.67
C ARG A 65 15.75 -0.21 2.29
N MET A 66 15.78 0.21 1.03
CA MET A 66 16.74 1.17 0.50
C MET A 66 16.24 2.63 0.51
N ASN A 67 15.02 2.87 0.99
CA ASN A 67 14.34 4.16 0.92
C ASN A 67 14.26 4.72 -0.52
N ALA A 68 13.93 3.85 -1.48
CA ALA A 68 13.75 4.21 -2.88
C ALA A 68 12.36 4.82 -3.12
N ALA A 69 12.24 5.61 -4.18
CA ALA A 69 10.96 6.16 -4.60
C ALA A 69 9.96 5.06 -4.98
N LEU A 70 8.71 5.22 -4.53
CA LEU A 70 7.62 4.32 -4.89
C LEU A 70 6.97 4.77 -6.19
N THR A 71 6.67 3.80 -7.05
CA THR A 71 5.85 4.00 -8.25
C THR A 71 4.42 4.29 -7.81
N PRO A 72 3.81 5.42 -8.24
CA PRO A 72 2.41 5.73 -7.95
C PRO A 72 1.49 4.63 -8.47
N TYR A 73 0.48 4.28 -7.68
CA TYR A 73 -0.58 3.38 -8.14
C TYR A 73 -1.62 4.12 -8.98
N ASP A 74 -2.22 3.43 -9.94
CA ASP A 74 -3.42 3.90 -10.65
C ASP A 74 -4.67 3.19 -10.10
N GLN A 75 -5.55 3.94 -9.44
CA GLN A 75 -6.76 3.37 -8.85
C GLN A 75 -7.77 2.90 -9.91
N LYS A 76 -7.71 3.43 -11.14
CA LYS A 76 -8.60 3.03 -12.23
C LYS A 76 -8.33 1.58 -12.67
N THR A 77 -7.13 1.06 -12.36
CA THR A 77 -6.68 -0.26 -12.78
C THR A 77 -6.81 -1.32 -11.69
N PHE A 78 -7.25 -0.96 -10.48
CA PHE A 78 -7.36 -1.93 -9.36
C PHE A 78 -8.31 -3.08 -9.66
N TYR A 79 -9.35 -2.80 -10.43
CA TYR A 79 -10.32 -3.78 -10.89
C TYR A 79 -10.42 -3.68 -12.40
N VAL A 80 -10.39 -4.83 -13.06
CA VAL A 80 -10.50 -4.92 -14.53
C VAL A 80 -11.71 -4.13 -15.01
N GLN A 81 -11.46 -3.21 -15.93
CA GLN A 81 -12.50 -2.42 -16.60
C GLN A 81 -12.79 -3.00 -17.99
N PRO A 82 -14.00 -2.79 -18.55
CA PRO A 82 -14.26 -3.13 -19.95
C PRO A 82 -13.24 -2.49 -20.89
N GLY A 83 -12.72 -3.21 -21.87
CA GLY A 83 -11.75 -2.69 -22.83
C GLY A 83 -10.29 -2.61 -22.35
N MET A 84 -10.01 -3.02 -21.11
CA MET A 84 -8.66 -3.08 -20.54
C MET A 84 -7.98 -4.42 -20.86
N THR A 85 -6.66 -4.41 -21.09
CA THR A 85 -5.88 -5.65 -21.12
C THR A 85 -5.69 -6.17 -19.69
N LEU A 86 -5.51 -7.48 -19.50
CA LEU A 86 -5.39 -8.08 -18.16
C LEU A 86 -4.09 -7.67 -17.45
N GLU A 87 -3.07 -7.28 -18.21
CA GLU A 87 -1.76 -6.90 -17.70
C GLU A 87 -1.75 -5.47 -17.16
N ALA A 88 -2.62 -4.60 -17.68
CA ALA A 88 -2.60 -3.17 -17.43
C ALA A 88 -2.87 -2.86 -15.96
N GLY A 89 -1.88 -2.29 -15.28
CA GLY A 89 -1.92 -1.99 -13.86
C GLY A 89 -2.07 -3.22 -12.95
N TYR A 90 -1.68 -4.40 -13.45
CA TYR A 90 -1.64 -5.64 -12.67
C TYR A 90 -0.24 -6.26 -12.67
N THR A 91 0.33 -6.55 -13.86
CA THR A 91 1.67 -7.14 -14.00
C THR A 91 2.66 -6.25 -14.74
N ASP A 92 2.24 -5.06 -15.16
CA ASP A 92 3.05 -4.17 -15.99
C ASP A 92 3.83 -3.11 -15.19
N TYR A 93 3.71 -3.07 -13.85
CA TYR A 93 4.48 -2.18 -12.98
C TYR A 93 5.99 -2.51 -12.96
N PRO A 94 6.88 -1.51 -13.10
CA PRO A 94 8.32 -1.77 -13.21
C PRO A 94 8.93 -2.12 -11.85
N PHE A 95 9.97 -2.94 -11.87
CA PHE A 95 10.89 -3.07 -10.74
C PHE A 95 11.81 -1.84 -10.65
N VAL A 96 12.47 -1.65 -9.51
CA VAL A 96 13.47 -0.59 -9.36
C VAL A 96 14.58 -0.73 -10.42
N GLY A 97 14.86 0.36 -11.14
CA GLY A 97 15.87 0.39 -12.20
C GLY A 97 15.39 -0.12 -13.57
N GLU A 98 14.15 -0.61 -13.67
CA GLU A 98 13.53 -0.89 -14.96
C GLU A 98 12.85 0.35 -15.55
N GLU A 99 12.84 0.41 -16.87
CA GLU A 99 12.05 1.40 -17.60
C GLU A 99 10.56 1.10 -17.42
N ASP A 100 9.77 2.14 -17.13
CA ASP A 100 8.33 2.01 -17.06
C ASP A 100 7.72 1.85 -18.46
N LYS A 101 7.32 0.62 -18.79
CA LYS A 101 6.69 0.26 -20.08
C LYS A 101 5.17 0.08 -19.96
N GLY A 102 4.60 0.35 -18.80
CA GLY A 102 3.17 0.13 -18.59
C GLY A 102 2.35 1.11 -19.42
N VAL A 103 1.33 0.61 -20.12
CA VAL A 103 0.40 1.43 -20.93
C VAL A 103 -0.76 1.91 -20.06
N ARG A 104 -0.49 2.19 -18.78
CA ARG A 104 -1.51 2.32 -17.73
C ARG A 104 -2.41 3.51 -18.05
N SER A 105 -3.70 3.21 -18.23
CA SER A 105 -4.81 4.12 -18.57
C SER A 105 -4.66 5.04 -19.80
N ASP A 106 -3.51 5.06 -20.48
CA ASP A 106 -3.32 5.77 -21.74
C ASP A 106 -4.15 5.11 -22.85
N GLY A 107 -5.22 5.81 -23.26
CA GLY A 107 -6.12 5.40 -24.34
C GLY A 107 -7.50 4.92 -23.92
N PHE A 108 -7.79 4.83 -22.61
CA PHE A 108 -9.11 4.44 -22.13
C PHE A 108 -9.96 5.66 -21.73
N VAL A 109 -10.91 6.04 -22.58
CA VAL A 109 -11.94 7.05 -22.32
C VAL A 109 -13.27 6.34 -22.06
N TRP A 110 -13.86 6.58 -20.89
CA TRP A 110 -15.27 6.24 -20.65
C TRP A 110 -16.14 7.21 -21.44
N GLU A 111 -16.78 6.76 -22.52
CA GLU A 111 -17.96 7.45 -23.05
C GLU A 111 -19.18 7.04 -22.21
N SER A 112 -19.78 8.02 -21.54
CA SER A 112 -21.01 7.90 -20.75
C SER A 112 -22.26 7.90 -21.63
#